data_AF-A0A4R3LD25-F1
#
_entry.id   AF-A0A4R3LD25-F1
#
_cell.length_a   1.000
_cell.length_b   1.000
_cell.length_c   1.000
_cell.angle_alpha   90.00
_cell.angle_beta   90.00
_cell.angle_gamma   90.00
#
_symmetry.space_group_name_H-M   'P 1'
#
loop_
_entity.id
_entity.type
_entity.pdbx_description
1 polymer ?
#
loop_
_entity_poly.entity_id
_entity_poly.type
_entity_poly.pdbx_seq_one_letter_code
_entity_poly.pdbx_strand_id
1 'polypeptide(L)'
;MAQAWSDALEEGAGFTALQTAMRQRDVERVKALWNALVPRWDDRTFYDFVAQSSAFKRLSFHHREVFGQVGFGTGGWDSDFPNSMLEILRVVLTGCDENQHYIVGGVQQVPLGLWQHAPQNVVHWPRGTTLAKLHHGAPRPGVRALQRASNGQIEVTDAWGSTRRYDAVLVTCQSWLLTTQIACEESLFSQKLWMALDRTRYMQSSKTFVMVDRPFWNDLRANG
;
A
#
# COMPACT_ATOMS: atom_id res chain seq x y z
N MET A 1 -7.84 -25.36 7.51
CA MET A 1 -7.86 -24.01 6.89
C MET A 1 -6.57 -23.71 6.15
N ALA A 2 -5.41 -23.71 6.79
CA ALA A 2 -4.12 -23.44 6.14
C ALA A 2 -3.84 -24.33 4.90
N GLN A 3 -4.08 -25.65 4.99
CA GLN A 3 -3.92 -26.54 3.83
C GLN A 3 -4.86 -26.16 2.67
N ALA A 4 -6.14 -25.91 2.96
CA ALA A 4 -7.11 -25.53 1.94
C ALA A 4 -6.75 -24.21 1.25
N TRP A 5 -6.15 -23.28 1.99
CA TRP A 5 -5.62 -22.04 1.43
C TRP A 5 -4.41 -22.29 0.51
N SER A 6 -3.44 -23.08 0.97
CA SER A 6 -2.28 -23.46 0.15
C SER A 6 -2.69 -24.18 -1.13
N ASP A 7 -3.63 -25.12 -1.05
CA ASP A 7 -4.14 -25.86 -2.19
C ASP A 7 -4.85 -24.92 -3.18
N ALA A 8 -5.66 -23.97 -2.67
CA ALA A 8 -6.35 -22.99 -3.49
C ALA A 8 -5.36 -22.06 -4.23
N LEU A 9 -4.30 -21.61 -3.56
CA LEU A 9 -3.25 -20.80 -4.16
C LEU A 9 -2.50 -21.55 -5.26
N GLU A 10 -2.16 -22.82 -5.02
CA GLU A 10 -1.49 -23.64 -6.03
C GLU A 10 -2.40 -23.87 -7.25
N GLU A 11 -3.66 -24.28 -7.04
CA GLU A 11 -4.67 -24.49 -8.09
C GLU A 11 -4.97 -23.19 -8.89
N GLY A 12 -5.12 -22.08 -8.18
CA GLY A 12 -5.60 -20.83 -8.75
C GLY A 12 -4.51 -19.96 -9.39
N ALA A 13 -3.26 -20.09 -8.93
CA ALA A 13 -2.17 -19.19 -9.29
C ALA A 13 -0.82 -19.88 -9.62
N GLY A 14 -0.67 -21.19 -9.44
CA GLY A 14 0.65 -21.84 -9.58
C GLY A 14 1.67 -21.24 -8.60
N PHE A 15 1.21 -21.02 -7.36
CA PHE A 15 1.87 -20.19 -6.36
C PHE A 15 3.34 -20.56 -6.13
N THR A 16 3.65 -21.85 -6.03
CA THR A 16 5.02 -22.34 -5.78
C THR A 16 5.97 -21.98 -6.93
N ALA A 17 5.52 -22.14 -8.17
CA ALA A 17 6.32 -21.81 -9.34
C ALA A 17 6.60 -20.31 -9.43
N LEU A 18 5.60 -19.49 -9.10
CA LEU A 18 5.74 -18.03 -9.11
C LEU A 18 6.66 -17.53 -8.00
N GLN A 19 6.51 -18.03 -6.77
CA GLN A 19 7.44 -17.72 -5.67
C GLN A 19 8.87 -18.15 -5.99
N THR A 20 9.06 -19.33 -6.59
CA THR A 20 10.39 -19.82 -6.98
C THR A 20 11.04 -18.88 -7.99
N ALA A 21 10.31 -18.49 -9.03
CA ALA A 21 10.79 -17.53 -10.03
C ALA A 21 11.13 -16.17 -9.41
N MET A 22 10.32 -15.69 -8.46
CA MET A 22 10.58 -14.44 -7.72
C MET A 22 11.85 -14.52 -6.88
N ARG A 23 12.06 -15.62 -6.15
CA ARG A 23 13.28 -15.84 -5.35
C ARG A 23 14.54 -15.88 -6.24
N GLN A 24 14.44 -16.48 -7.41
CA GLN A 24 15.52 -16.55 -8.40
C GLN A 24 15.69 -15.25 -9.19
N ARG A 25 14.78 -14.28 -9.04
CA ARG A 25 14.71 -13.05 -9.84
C ARG A 25 14.66 -13.31 -11.34
N ASP A 26 14.03 -14.41 -11.75
CA ASP A 26 13.77 -14.73 -13.15
C ASP A 26 12.62 -13.87 -13.67
N VAL A 27 12.97 -12.69 -14.17
CA VAL A 27 12.00 -11.69 -14.64
C VAL A 27 11.12 -12.23 -15.76
N GLU A 28 11.69 -12.98 -16.70
CA GLU A 28 10.93 -13.53 -17.83
C GLU A 28 9.90 -14.54 -17.35
N ARG A 29 10.30 -15.45 -16.45
CA ARG A 29 9.39 -16.46 -15.89
C ARG A 29 8.32 -15.84 -14.99
N VAL A 30 8.70 -14.88 -14.13
CA VAL A 30 7.74 -14.13 -13.30
C VAL A 30 6.71 -13.44 -14.20
N LYS A 31 7.13 -12.74 -15.25
CA LYS A 31 6.21 -12.06 -16.16
C LYS A 31 5.32 -13.03 -16.91
N ALA A 32 5.85 -14.15 -17.40
CA ALA A 32 5.06 -15.15 -18.10
C ALA A 32 3.94 -15.72 -17.22
N LEU A 33 4.27 -16.08 -15.98
CA LEU A 33 3.31 -16.62 -15.01
C LEU A 33 2.31 -15.55 -14.54
N TRP A 34 2.79 -14.39 -14.12
CA TRP A 34 1.94 -13.31 -13.60
C TRP A 34 1.00 -12.75 -14.67
N ASN A 35 1.48 -12.52 -15.90
CA ASN A 35 0.65 -11.97 -16.97
C ASN A 35 -0.52 -12.89 -17.35
N ALA A 36 -0.38 -14.21 -17.14
CA ALA A 36 -1.48 -15.15 -17.35
C ALA A 36 -2.58 -15.04 -16.27
N LEU A 37 -2.22 -14.58 -15.06
CA LEU A 37 -3.15 -14.36 -13.95
C LEU A 37 -3.92 -13.06 -14.08
N VAL A 38 -3.29 -12.01 -14.61
CA VAL A 38 -3.90 -10.67 -14.74
C VAL A 38 -5.29 -10.72 -15.40
N PRO A 39 -5.49 -11.19 -16.64
CA PRO A 39 -6.81 -11.20 -17.27
C PRO A 39 -7.78 -12.21 -16.65
N ARG A 40 -7.32 -13.15 -15.81
CA ARG A 40 -8.16 -14.16 -15.16
C ARG A 40 -8.78 -13.65 -13.86
N TRP A 41 -8.08 -12.74 -13.17
CA TRP A 41 -8.39 -12.37 -11.80
C TRP A 41 -8.60 -10.87 -11.59
N ASP A 42 -8.43 -10.03 -12.62
CA ASP A 42 -8.66 -8.57 -12.52
C ASP A 42 -10.11 -8.24 -12.14
N ASP A 43 -11.07 -8.89 -12.80
CA ASP A 43 -12.52 -8.69 -12.64
C ASP A 43 -13.18 -9.62 -11.61
N ARG A 44 -12.38 -10.39 -10.86
CA ARG A 44 -12.86 -11.37 -9.87
C ARG A 44 -12.36 -11.02 -8.48
N THR A 45 -13.26 -11.16 -7.52
CA THR A 45 -12.96 -10.82 -6.13
C THR A 45 -12.19 -11.93 -5.42
N PHE A 46 -11.56 -11.58 -4.31
CA PHE A 46 -10.97 -12.56 -3.42
C PHE A 46 -11.99 -13.58 -2.90
N TYR A 47 -13.20 -13.14 -2.54
CA TYR A 47 -14.24 -14.06 -2.11
C TYR A 47 -14.61 -15.08 -3.19
N ASP A 48 -14.71 -14.64 -4.45
CA ASP A 48 -14.98 -15.55 -5.56
C ASP A 48 -13.84 -16.55 -5.77
N PHE A 49 -12.57 -16.14 -5.62
CA PHE A 49 -11.43 -17.07 -5.61
C PHE A 49 -11.59 -18.17 -4.54
N VAL A 50 -11.88 -17.77 -3.30
CA VAL A 50 -12.07 -18.71 -2.18
C VAL A 50 -13.26 -19.63 -2.47
N ALA A 51 -14.43 -19.07 -2.76
CA ALA A 51 -15.67 -19.82 -2.96
C ALA A 51 -15.61 -20.78 -4.16
N GLN A 52 -14.83 -20.46 -5.21
CA GLN A 52 -14.72 -21.28 -6.40
C GLN A 52 -13.60 -22.32 -6.35
N SER A 53 -12.64 -22.20 -5.43
CA SER A 53 -11.55 -23.17 -5.28
C SER A 53 -12.05 -24.56 -4.92
N SER A 54 -11.40 -25.60 -5.46
CA SER A 54 -11.78 -26.98 -5.18
C SER A 54 -11.60 -27.32 -3.70
N ALA A 55 -10.60 -26.74 -3.05
CA ALA A 55 -10.33 -26.92 -1.63
C ALA A 55 -11.48 -26.43 -0.73
N PHE A 56 -11.99 -25.21 -0.95
CA PHE A 56 -13.07 -24.65 -0.13
C PHE A 56 -14.48 -25.09 -0.56
N LYS A 57 -14.65 -25.56 -1.80
CA LYS A 57 -15.90 -26.22 -2.24
C LYS A 57 -16.20 -27.50 -1.46
N ARG A 58 -15.16 -28.22 -1.03
CA ARG A 58 -15.29 -29.43 -0.19
C ARG A 58 -15.52 -29.13 1.28
N LEU A 59 -15.39 -27.86 1.70
CA LEU A 59 -15.63 -27.43 3.07
C LEU A 59 -17.02 -26.80 3.19
N SER A 60 -17.56 -26.81 4.41
CA SER A 60 -18.86 -26.18 4.70
C SER A 60 -18.79 -24.66 4.58
N PHE A 61 -19.94 -24.01 4.44
CA PHE A 61 -20.04 -22.55 4.47
C PHE A 61 -19.39 -21.95 5.72
N HIS A 62 -19.59 -22.58 6.89
CA HIS A 62 -18.99 -22.15 8.15
C HIS A 62 -17.46 -22.06 8.09
N HIS A 63 -16.77 -22.94 7.34
CA HIS A 63 -15.32 -22.84 7.17
C HIS A 63 -14.91 -21.58 6.40
N ARG A 64 -15.73 -21.11 5.44
CA ARG A 64 -15.48 -19.88 4.68
C ARG A 64 -15.73 -18.64 5.52
N GLU A 65 -16.75 -18.68 6.37
CA GLU A 65 -17.03 -17.63 7.36
C GLU A 65 -15.90 -17.52 8.38
N VAL A 66 -15.45 -18.65 8.95
CA VAL A 66 -14.31 -18.69 9.86
C VAL A 66 -13.04 -18.18 9.18
N PHE A 67 -12.81 -18.54 7.92
CA PHE A 67 -11.70 -17.98 7.14
C PHE A 67 -11.78 -16.45 7.03
N GLY A 68 -12.96 -15.89 6.80
CA GLY A 68 -13.14 -14.45 6.79
C GLY A 68 -12.77 -13.81 8.14
N GLN A 69 -13.28 -14.36 9.24
CA GLN A 69 -13.15 -13.75 10.57
C GLN A 69 -11.75 -13.88 11.19
N VAL A 70 -11.08 -15.02 11.03
CA VAL A 70 -9.80 -15.30 11.70
C VAL A 70 -8.69 -15.73 10.73
N GLY A 71 -8.99 -15.77 9.43
CA GLY A 71 -8.04 -16.17 8.40
C GLY A 71 -7.57 -17.61 8.56
N PHE A 72 -6.25 -17.75 8.48
CA PHE A 72 -5.52 -18.98 8.74
C PHE A 72 -4.63 -18.87 9.98
N GLY A 73 -4.96 -17.97 10.92
CA GLY A 73 -4.28 -17.82 12.21
C GLY A 73 -3.51 -16.50 12.41
N THR A 74 -3.52 -15.60 11.43
CA THR A 74 -2.78 -14.32 11.46
C THR A 74 -3.67 -13.07 11.32
N GLY A 75 -4.99 -13.22 11.40
CA GLY A 75 -5.97 -12.15 11.26
C GLY A 75 -7.05 -12.48 10.23
N GLY A 76 -8.23 -11.87 10.39
CA GLY A 76 -9.33 -11.99 9.42
C GLY A 76 -9.00 -11.33 8.08
N TRP A 77 -9.60 -11.85 7.01
CA TRP A 77 -9.46 -11.34 5.65
C TRP A 77 -10.80 -10.94 5.01
N ASP A 78 -11.87 -10.91 5.80
CA ASP A 78 -13.20 -10.54 5.32
C ASP A 78 -13.29 -9.10 4.82
N SER A 79 -12.50 -8.18 5.40
CA SER A 79 -12.36 -6.80 4.90
C SER A 79 -11.92 -6.72 3.44
N ASP A 80 -11.15 -7.70 2.98
CA ASP A 80 -10.52 -7.73 1.65
C ASP A 80 -11.26 -8.65 0.67
N PHE A 81 -12.30 -9.35 1.11
CA PHE A 81 -13.15 -10.17 0.23
C PHE A 81 -13.68 -9.44 -1.01
N PRO A 82 -14.05 -8.15 -0.97
CA PRO A 82 -14.49 -7.40 -2.14
C PRO A 82 -13.36 -7.00 -3.11
N ASN A 83 -12.09 -7.03 -2.67
CA ASN A 83 -10.96 -6.57 -3.48
C ASN A 83 -10.67 -7.55 -4.62
N SER A 84 -10.03 -7.04 -5.69
CA SER A 84 -9.54 -7.89 -6.78
C SER A 84 -8.59 -8.94 -6.22
N MET A 85 -8.73 -10.20 -6.66
CA MET A 85 -7.85 -11.28 -6.22
C MET A 85 -6.38 -11.00 -6.57
N LEU A 86 -6.10 -10.19 -7.59
CA LEU A 86 -4.74 -9.77 -7.92
C LEU A 86 -4.07 -9.02 -6.75
N GLU A 87 -4.82 -8.28 -5.94
CA GLU A 87 -4.27 -7.60 -4.77
C GLU A 87 -3.80 -8.60 -3.71
N ILE A 88 -4.63 -9.60 -3.42
CA ILE A 88 -4.31 -10.66 -2.46
C ILE A 88 -3.12 -11.49 -2.92
N LEU A 89 -3.09 -11.86 -4.20
CA LEU A 89 -1.96 -12.59 -4.78
C LEU A 89 -0.65 -11.82 -4.60
N ARG A 90 -0.63 -10.50 -4.83
CA ARG A 90 0.57 -9.68 -4.60
C ARG A 90 1.01 -9.78 -3.14
N VAL A 91 0.09 -9.62 -2.19
CA VAL A 91 0.38 -9.70 -0.74
C VAL A 91 1.06 -11.02 -0.39
N VAL A 92 0.43 -12.15 -0.72
CA VAL A 92 0.93 -13.47 -0.30
C VAL A 92 2.17 -13.93 -1.08
N LEU A 93 2.32 -13.52 -2.34
CA LEU A 93 3.49 -13.86 -3.15
C LEU A 93 4.76 -13.17 -2.66
N THR A 94 4.63 -11.94 -2.13
CA THR A 94 5.76 -11.14 -1.64
C THR A 94 5.97 -11.23 -0.13
N GLY A 95 5.18 -12.07 0.57
CA GLY A 95 5.28 -12.24 2.03
C GLY A 95 4.94 -10.98 2.82
N CYS A 96 4.02 -10.15 2.33
CA CYS A 96 3.59 -8.94 3.04
C CYS A 96 2.77 -9.25 4.31
N ASP A 97 2.18 -10.44 4.38
CA ASP A 97 1.37 -10.96 5.48
C ASP A 97 2.18 -11.77 6.52
N GLU A 98 3.50 -11.90 6.35
CA GLU A 98 4.37 -12.68 7.22
C GLU A 98 5.65 -11.92 7.63
N ASN A 99 6.37 -12.44 8.63
CA ASN A 99 7.68 -11.94 9.06
C ASN A 99 7.73 -10.41 9.31
N GLN A 100 6.65 -9.86 9.86
CA GLN A 100 6.49 -8.43 10.08
C GLN A 100 7.31 -7.96 11.28
N HIS A 101 8.02 -6.85 11.12
CA HIS A 101 8.81 -6.21 12.19
C HIS A 101 8.21 -4.85 12.53
N TYR A 102 8.24 -4.48 13.81
CA TYR A 102 7.96 -3.11 14.24
C TYR A 102 9.28 -2.33 14.45
N ILE A 103 9.20 -1.01 14.33
CA ILE A 103 10.34 -0.12 14.62
C ILE A 103 10.26 0.31 16.09
N VAL A 104 11.27 -0.05 16.87
CA VAL A 104 11.41 0.38 18.26
C VAL A 104 11.43 1.91 18.32
N GLY A 105 10.56 2.50 19.13
CA GLY A 105 10.35 3.96 19.21
C GLY A 105 9.37 4.54 18.18
N GLY A 106 8.82 3.72 17.28
CA GLY A 106 7.79 4.11 16.33
C GLY A 106 8.31 4.40 14.91
N VAL A 107 7.50 4.03 13.91
CA VAL A 107 7.87 4.13 12.48
C VAL A 107 8.01 5.58 11.98
N GLN A 108 7.43 6.56 12.68
CA GLN A 108 7.58 7.99 12.35
C GLN A 108 9.04 8.45 12.34
N GLN A 109 9.93 7.74 13.03
CA GLN A 109 11.37 7.98 12.99
C GLN A 109 11.96 7.82 11.58
N VAL A 110 11.38 7.01 10.70
CA VAL A 110 11.88 6.83 9.32
C VAL A 110 11.77 8.13 8.51
N PRO A 111 10.57 8.73 8.30
CA PRO A 111 10.46 9.99 7.56
C PRO A 111 11.16 11.16 8.27
N LEU A 112 11.13 11.22 9.60
CA LEU A 112 11.86 12.26 10.36
C LEU A 112 13.37 12.12 10.23
N GLY A 113 13.88 10.88 10.23
CA GLY A 113 15.27 10.57 9.98
C GLY A 113 15.70 10.98 8.58
N LEU A 114 14.90 10.64 7.55
CA LEU A 114 15.16 11.08 6.17
C LEU A 114 15.16 12.61 6.03
N TRP A 115 14.28 13.32 6.76
CA TRP A 115 14.26 14.78 6.79
C TRP A 115 15.57 15.40 7.32
N GLN A 116 16.18 14.74 8.30
CA GLN A 116 17.39 15.21 8.99
C GLN A 116 18.69 14.59 8.43
N HIS A 117 18.61 13.54 7.62
CA HIS A 117 19.78 12.80 7.14
C HIS A 117 20.60 13.66 6.17
N ALA A 118 21.93 13.67 6.37
CA ALA A 118 22.89 14.30 5.47
C ALA A 118 23.57 13.22 4.62
N PRO A 119 23.25 13.10 3.31
CA PRO A 119 23.88 12.13 2.44
C PRO A 119 25.39 12.36 2.33
N GLN A 120 26.16 11.27 2.18
CA GLN A 120 27.60 11.36 1.98
C GLN A 120 27.96 11.91 0.60
N ASN A 121 27.24 11.45 -0.43
CA ASN A 121 27.47 11.81 -1.81
C ASN A 121 26.28 12.63 -2.32
N VAL A 122 26.43 13.96 -2.33
CA VAL A 122 25.43 14.89 -2.85
C VAL A 122 26.05 15.71 -3.97
N VAL A 123 25.33 15.87 -5.07
CA VAL A 123 25.72 16.72 -6.19
C VAL A 123 25.20 18.13 -5.92
N HIS A 124 25.97 19.16 -6.36
CA HIS A 124 25.67 20.59 -6.23
C HIS A 124 25.72 21.16 -4.80
N TRP A 125 25.19 20.45 -3.81
CA TRP A 125 25.09 20.96 -2.44
C TRP A 125 26.36 20.73 -1.60
N PRO A 126 26.67 21.60 -0.62
CA PRO A 126 27.75 21.37 0.34
C PRO A 126 27.52 20.11 1.19
N ARG A 127 28.62 19.48 1.62
CA ARG A 127 28.58 18.38 2.60
C ARG A 127 27.82 18.81 3.86
N GLY A 128 26.99 17.91 4.38
CA GLY A 128 26.16 18.18 5.57
C GLY A 128 24.82 18.86 5.25
N THR A 129 24.48 19.02 3.96
CA THR A 129 23.14 19.46 3.52
C THR A 129 22.11 18.38 3.81
N THR A 130 20.96 18.79 4.32
CA THR A 130 19.80 17.93 4.64
C THR A 130 18.54 18.57 4.07
N LEU A 131 17.44 17.82 3.96
CA LEU A 131 16.16 18.40 3.55
C LEU A 131 15.73 19.49 4.54
N ALA A 132 15.89 19.25 5.85
CA ALA A 132 15.61 20.26 6.88
C ALA A 132 16.37 21.57 6.65
N LYS A 133 17.68 21.52 6.33
CA LYS A 133 18.48 22.72 6.09
C LYS A 133 18.06 23.45 4.82
N LEU A 134 17.78 22.73 3.74
CA LEU A 134 17.31 23.32 2.47
C LEU A 134 15.96 24.04 2.62
N HIS A 135 15.15 23.61 3.58
CA HIS A 135 13.82 24.17 3.83
C HIS A 135 13.75 25.01 5.11
N HIS A 136 14.89 25.40 5.69
CA HIS A 136 14.95 26.20 6.91
C HIS A 136 14.12 25.62 8.08
N GLY A 137 14.09 24.30 8.18
CA GLY A 137 13.51 23.55 9.31
C GLY A 137 12.15 22.90 9.03
N ALA A 138 11.34 23.43 8.12
CA ALA A 138 9.97 22.95 7.92
C ALA A 138 9.56 22.90 6.42
N PRO A 139 8.69 21.96 6.01
CA PRO A 139 8.07 22.01 4.70
C PRO A 139 7.17 23.24 4.55
N ARG A 140 6.86 23.59 3.30
CA ARG A 140 5.90 24.65 3.00
C ARG A 140 4.47 24.24 3.39
N PRO A 141 3.54 25.20 3.52
CA PRO A 141 2.12 24.92 3.77
C PRO A 141 1.47 24.06 2.68
N GLY A 142 0.30 23.52 2.99
CA GLY A 142 -0.48 22.68 2.06
C GLY A 142 -0.79 23.39 0.74
N VAL A 143 -0.76 22.61 -0.35
CA VAL A 143 -1.09 23.09 -1.70
C VAL A 143 -2.60 23.22 -1.86
N ARG A 144 -3.05 24.30 -2.52
CA ARG A 144 -4.46 24.56 -2.84
C ARG A 144 -4.75 24.53 -4.34
N ALA A 145 -3.78 24.86 -5.20
CA ALA A 145 -3.98 24.82 -6.64
C ALA A 145 -2.71 24.43 -7.41
N LEU A 146 -2.91 23.77 -8.55
CA LEU A 146 -1.88 23.42 -9.53
C LEU A 146 -2.34 23.86 -10.92
N GLN A 147 -1.55 24.68 -11.60
CA GLN A 147 -1.90 25.23 -12.92
C GLN A 147 -0.68 25.26 -13.86
N ARG A 148 -0.92 25.23 -15.16
CA ARG A 148 0.11 25.42 -16.18
C ARG A 148 0.35 26.93 -16.37
N ALA A 149 1.59 27.35 -16.11
CA ALA A 149 2.02 28.71 -16.41
C ALA A 149 2.19 28.93 -17.91
N SER A 150 2.09 30.18 -18.36
CA SER A 150 2.31 30.58 -19.76
C SER A 150 3.70 30.25 -20.29
N ASN A 151 4.71 30.15 -19.41
CA ASN A 151 6.07 29.76 -19.74
C ASN A 151 6.30 28.24 -19.71
N GLY A 152 5.25 27.43 -19.58
CA GLY A 152 5.31 25.97 -19.56
C GLY A 152 5.61 25.35 -18.19
N GLN A 153 6.00 26.14 -17.18
CA GLN A 153 6.20 25.66 -15.81
C GLN A 153 4.86 25.34 -15.12
N ILE A 154 4.90 24.74 -13.95
CA ILE A 154 3.73 24.48 -13.12
C ILE A 154 3.69 25.51 -11.98
N GLU A 155 2.59 26.25 -11.89
CA GLU A 155 2.26 27.11 -10.76
C GLU A 155 1.65 26.27 -9.64
N VAL A 156 2.26 26.37 -8.47
CA VAL A 156 1.81 25.75 -7.22
C VAL A 156 1.43 26.87 -6.27
N THR A 157 0.14 26.97 -5.97
CA THR A 157 -0.41 27.96 -5.03
C THR A 157 -0.69 27.28 -3.70
N ASP A 158 -0.13 27.79 -2.62
CA ASP A 158 -0.34 27.27 -1.28
C ASP A 158 -1.66 27.77 -0.63
N ALA A 159 -1.97 27.25 0.55
CA ALA A 159 -3.19 27.59 1.30
C ALA A 159 -3.31 29.08 1.67
N TRP A 160 -2.20 29.83 1.65
CA TRP A 160 -2.16 31.27 1.96
C TRP A 160 -2.12 32.14 0.69
N GLY A 161 -2.20 31.53 -0.50
CA GLY A 161 -2.21 32.23 -1.77
C GLY A 161 -0.81 32.54 -2.32
N SER A 162 0.28 32.03 -1.72
CA SER A 162 1.61 32.18 -2.30
C SER A 162 1.77 31.25 -3.49
N THR A 163 2.06 31.81 -4.66
CA THR A 163 2.31 31.04 -5.89
C THR A 163 3.81 30.95 -6.17
N ARG A 164 4.27 29.75 -6.49
CA ARG A 164 5.64 29.46 -6.95
C ARG A 164 5.61 28.63 -8.22
N ARG A 165 6.60 28.80 -9.08
CA ARG A 165 6.73 28.08 -10.35
C ARG A 165 7.83 27.04 -10.27
N TYR A 166 7.55 25.86 -10.82
CA TYR A 166 8.49 24.75 -10.87
C TYR A 166 8.47 24.10 -12.24
N ASP A 167 9.63 23.64 -12.71
CA ASP A 167 9.74 22.86 -13.95
C ASP A 167 9.09 21.48 -13.81
N ALA A 168 9.02 20.96 -12.58
CA ALA A 168 8.40 19.69 -12.25
C ALA A 168 7.71 19.75 -10.88
N VAL A 169 6.60 19.02 -10.75
CA VAL A 169 5.85 18.86 -9.51
C VAL A 169 5.56 17.37 -9.30
N LEU A 170 5.87 16.87 -8.10
CA LEU A 170 5.53 15.52 -7.65
C LEU A 170 4.41 15.62 -6.62
N VAL A 171 3.30 14.90 -6.86
CA VAL A 171 2.16 14.83 -5.94
C VAL A 171 2.12 13.44 -5.32
N THR A 172 2.12 13.38 -3.99
CA THR A 172 2.16 12.13 -3.21
C THR A 172 0.98 11.98 -2.25
N CYS A 173 0.02 12.90 -2.29
CA CYS A 173 -1.23 12.76 -1.54
C CYS A 173 -2.08 11.62 -2.14
N GLN A 174 -3.07 11.14 -1.40
CA GLN A 174 -4.09 10.24 -1.95
C GLN A 174 -4.72 10.87 -3.21
N SER A 175 -4.85 10.09 -4.29
CA SER A 175 -5.20 10.58 -5.64
C SER A 175 -6.48 11.40 -5.67
N TRP A 176 -7.51 11.00 -4.90
CA TRP A 176 -8.78 11.71 -4.87
C TRP A 176 -8.66 13.16 -4.37
N LEU A 177 -7.61 13.50 -3.61
CA LEU A 177 -7.36 14.86 -3.15
C LEU A 177 -7.02 15.83 -4.29
N LEU A 178 -6.60 15.33 -5.46
CA LEU A 178 -6.43 16.13 -6.68
C LEU A 178 -7.75 16.61 -7.30
N THR A 179 -8.88 16.00 -6.94
CA THR A 179 -10.22 16.45 -7.38
C THR A 179 -11.06 17.03 -6.26
N THR A 180 -10.70 16.83 -4.99
CA THR A 180 -11.49 17.34 -3.84
C THR A 180 -10.85 18.45 -3.02
N GLN A 181 -9.53 18.46 -2.86
CA GLN A 181 -8.83 19.40 -1.96
C GLN A 181 -7.90 20.36 -2.70
N ILE A 182 -7.34 19.94 -3.84
CA ILE A 182 -6.46 20.73 -4.68
C ILE A 182 -7.23 21.09 -5.96
N ALA A 183 -7.32 22.38 -6.28
CA ALA A 183 -7.79 22.84 -7.58
C ALA A 183 -6.69 22.56 -8.61
N CYS A 184 -6.68 21.33 -9.13
CA CYS A 184 -5.74 20.88 -10.14
C CYS A 184 -6.31 21.16 -11.54
N GLU A 185 -5.58 21.89 -12.37
CA GLU A 185 -5.98 22.16 -13.73
C GLU A 185 -6.12 20.85 -14.52
N GLU A 186 -7.27 20.67 -15.18
CA GLU A 186 -7.64 19.44 -15.88
C GLU A 186 -6.63 19.07 -16.98
N SER A 187 -6.07 20.06 -17.65
CA SER A 187 -5.09 19.88 -18.74
C SER A 187 -3.77 19.23 -18.29
N LEU A 188 -3.48 19.18 -16.98
CA LEU A 188 -2.27 18.56 -16.43
C LEU A 188 -2.28 17.04 -16.55
N PHE A 189 -3.45 16.42 -16.70
CA PHE A 189 -3.59 14.98 -16.88
C PHE A 189 -4.49 14.65 -18.06
N SER A 190 -4.24 13.49 -18.70
CA SER A 190 -5.16 12.99 -19.72
C SER A 190 -6.48 12.53 -19.09
N GLN A 191 -7.55 12.53 -19.87
CA GLN A 191 -8.87 12.03 -19.42
C GLN A 191 -8.80 10.60 -18.87
N LYS A 192 -7.96 9.73 -19.46
CA LYS A 192 -7.75 8.37 -18.97
C LYS A 192 -7.12 8.35 -17.57
N LEU A 193 -6.22 9.28 -17.28
CA LEU A 193 -5.61 9.40 -15.96
C LEU A 193 -6.61 9.97 -14.94
N TRP A 194 -7.40 10.99 -15.30
CA TRP A 194 -8.48 11.47 -14.43
C TRP A 194 -9.44 10.36 -14.03
N MET A 195 -9.87 9.55 -15.01
CA MET A 195 -10.74 8.42 -14.74
C MET A 195 -10.12 7.40 -13.76
N ALA A 196 -8.79 7.19 -13.80
CA ALA A 196 -8.11 6.32 -12.84
C ALA A 196 -8.00 6.96 -11.44
N LEU A 197 -7.67 8.26 -11.38
CA LEU A 197 -7.56 9.02 -10.12
C LEU A 197 -8.90 9.03 -9.35
N ASP A 198 -10.01 9.26 -10.06
CA ASP A 198 -11.36 9.40 -9.48
C ASP A 198 -12.03 8.06 -9.13
N ARG A 199 -11.66 6.97 -9.80
CA ARG A 199 -12.27 5.64 -9.56
C ARG A 199 -11.55 4.82 -8.50
N THR A 200 -10.43 5.30 -7.99
CA THR A 200 -9.68 4.67 -6.90
C THR A 200 -10.53 4.68 -5.62
N ARG A 201 -10.71 3.52 -4.98
CA ARG A 201 -11.42 3.38 -3.70
C ARG A 201 -10.44 3.34 -2.53
N TYR A 202 -10.85 3.92 -1.40
CA TYR A 202 -10.09 3.93 -0.15
C TYR A 202 -10.81 3.14 0.93
N MET A 203 -10.08 2.24 1.58
CA MET A 203 -10.57 1.45 2.70
C MET A 203 -10.51 2.26 3.99
N GLN A 204 -11.48 2.04 4.87
CA GLN A 204 -11.53 2.65 6.20
C GLN A 204 -10.75 1.82 7.21
N SER A 205 -10.20 2.47 8.23
CA SER A 205 -9.50 1.80 9.32
C SER A 205 -9.66 2.60 10.62
N SER A 206 -9.78 1.90 11.75
CA SER A 206 -9.85 2.50 13.08
C SER A 206 -8.92 1.74 14.03
N LYS A 207 -8.28 2.46 14.96
CA LYS A 207 -7.34 1.90 15.94
C LYS A 207 -7.52 2.60 17.29
N THR A 208 -7.64 1.82 18.36
CA THR A 208 -7.74 2.31 19.74
C THR A 208 -6.58 1.75 20.54
N PHE A 209 -5.82 2.61 21.21
CA PHE A 209 -4.67 2.23 22.03
C PHE A 209 -4.88 2.68 23.47
N VAL A 210 -4.44 1.84 24.41
CA VAL A 210 -4.34 2.18 25.83
C VAL A 210 -2.94 1.83 26.32
N MET A 211 -2.38 2.68 27.17
CA MET A 211 -1.14 2.38 27.87
C MET A 211 -1.48 1.70 29.19
N VAL A 212 -0.71 0.68 29.53
CA VAL A 212 -0.80 -0.02 30.82
C VAL A 212 0.54 0.10 31.53
N ASP A 213 0.55 -0.12 32.84
CA ASP A 213 1.73 0.03 33.69
C ASP A 213 2.81 -1.03 33.43
N ARG A 214 2.41 -2.27 33.15
CA ARG A 214 3.31 -3.42 32.89
C ARG A 214 2.64 -4.46 31.98
N PRO A 215 3.38 -5.41 31.40
CA PRO A 215 2.82 -6.48 30.58
C PRO A 215 2.14 -7.57 31.44
N PHE A 216 1.05 -7.22 32.15
CA PHE A 216 0.37 -8.09 33.12
C PHE A 216 -0.27 -9.34 32.50
N TRP A 217 -0.46 -9.38 31.18
CA TRP A 217 -0.89 -10.57 30.45
C TRP A 217 0.10 -11.73 30.51
N ASN A 218 1.34 -11.50 30.98
CA ASN A 218 2.35 -12.54 31.23
C ASN A 218 2.23 -13.16 32.63
N ASP A 219 1.35 -12.65 33.50
CA ASP A 219 1.16 -13.23 34.83
C ASP A 219 0.52 -14.61 34.70
N LEU A 220 1.15 -15.63 35.30
CA LEU A 220 0.54 -16.95 35.40
C LEU A 220 -0.74 -16.84 36.23
N ARG A 221 -1.84 -17.41 35.73
CA ARG A 221 -3.03 -17.61 36.56
C ARG A 221 -2.63 -18.51 37.72
N ALA A 222 -2.66 -17.97 38.94
CA ALA A 222 -2.33 -18.77 40.11
C ALA A 222 -3.26 -20.00 40.26
N ASN A 223 -4.45 -20.02 39.62
CA ASN A 223 -5.47 -21.06 39.81
C ASN A 223 -6.27 -21.48 38.55
N GLY A 224 -5.63 -21.77 37.40
CA GLY A 224 -6.29 -22.44 36.25
C GLY A 224 -6.65 -21.58 35.04
#